data_AF-A0ABD0QT48-F1
#
_entry.id   AF-A0ABD0QT48-F1
#
_cell.length_a   1.000
_cell.length_b   1.000
_cell.length_c   1.000
_cell.angle_alpha   90.00
_cell.angle_beta   90.00
_cell.angle_gamma   90.00
#
_symmetry.space_group_name_H-M   'P 1'
#
loop_
_entity.id
_entity.type
_entity.pdbx_description
1 polymer ?
#
loop_
_entity_poly.entity_id
_entity_poly.type
_entity_poly.pdbx_seq_one_letter_code
_entity_poly.pdbx_strand_id
1 'polypeptide(L)'
;KEGFSSQKFYYEVEVSGKEWDLGVAKESIDRKGDIGLDPENGYWTIWLRNMNEYAANDRSPVPLNLKEKPVKVGVFVDFEEGLVSFYDVEA
;
A
#
# COMPACT_ATOMS: atom_id res chain seq x y z
N LYS A 1 -16.76 -1.73 7.96
CA LYS A 1 -15.44 -2.20 7.49
C LYS A 1 -15.58 -3.69 7.31
N GLU A 2 -15.19 -4.20 6.15
CA GLU A 2 -15.13 -5.65 5.93
C GLU A 2 -13.71 -6.10 6.27
N GLY A 3 -13.61 -7.10 7.14
CA GLY A 3 -12.36 -7.75 7.50
C GLY A 3 -12.18 -9.01 6.67
N PHE A 4 -10.94 -9.32 6.30
CA PHE A 4 -10.59 -10.51 5.54
C PHE A 4 -9.78 -11.44 6.45
N SER A 5 -10.23 -12.68 6.63
CA SER A 5 -9.64 -13.59 7.62
C SER A 5 -9.07 -14.90 7.07
N SER A 6 -9.25 -15.21 5.78
CA SER A 6 -8.75 -16.46 5.16
C SER A 6 -8.86 -16.50 3.62
N GLN A 7 -8.63 -15.38 2.93
CA GLN A 7 -8.92 -15.29 1.49
C GLN A 7 -7.90 -14.42 0.76
N LYS A 8 -7.76 -14.67 -0.54
CA LYS A 8 -7.07 -13.75 -1.45
C LYS A 8 -8.06 -12.67 -1.88
N PHE A 9 -7.65 -11.41 -1.86
CA PHE A 9 -8.50 -10.34 -2.38
C PHE A 9 -7.70 -9.36 -3.23
N TYR A 10 -8.40 -8.73 -4.14
CA TYR A 10 -7.86 -7.77 -5.09
C TYR A 10 -8.81 -6.58 -5.18
N TYR A 11 -8.23 -5.38 -5.23
CA TYR A 11 -8.96 -4.17 -5.55
C TYR A 11 -8.06 -3.21 -6.33
N GLU A 12 -8.69 -2.34 -7.11
CA GLU A 12 -8.02 -1.31 -7.89
C GLU A 12 -8.36 0.06 -7.32
N VAL A 13 -7.37 0.95 -7.32
CA VAL A 13 -7.54 2.34 -6.92
C VAL A 13 -7.01 3.24 -8.02
N GLU A 14 -7.85 4.15 -8.49
CA GLU A 14 -7.42 5.26 -9.34
C GLU A 14 -6.60 6.23 -8.48
N VAL A 15 -5.32 6.39 -8.82
CA VAL A 15 -4.35 7.19 -8.06
C VAL A 15 -4.08 8.50 -8.81
N SER A 16 -5.08 9.38 -8.82
CA SER A 16 -4.91 10.73 -9.35
C SER A 16 -4.32 11.69 -8.28
N GLY A 17 -3.56 12.69 -8.72
CA GLY A 17 -3.07 13.76 -7.84
C GLY A 17 -1.56 13.75 -7.54
N LYS A 18 -1.18 14.46 -6.48
CA LYS A 18 0.22 14.83 -6.18
C LYS A 18 0.84 14.00 -5.05
N GLU A 19 0.04 13.56 -4.08
CA GLU A 19 0.49 12.80 -2.91
C GLU A 19 -0.62 11.87 -2.45
N TRP A 20 -0.24 10.66 -2.04
CA TRP A 20 -1.16 9.66 -1.49
C TRP A 20 -0.38 8.55 -0.77
N ASP A 21 -1.08 7.82 0.10
CA ASP A 21 -0.67 6.51 0.62
C ASP A 21 -1.74 5.51 0.20
N LEU A 22 -1.32 4.31 -0.20
CA LEU A 22 -2.20 3.26 -0.66
C LEU A 22 -1.74 1.91 -0.10
N GLY A 23 -2.69 1.11 0.36
CA GLY A 23 -2.45 -0.27 0.76
C GLY A 23 -3.41 -0.74 1.82
N VAL A 24 -2.95 -1.64 2.68
CA VAL A 24 -3.79 -2.31 3.67
C VAL A 24 -3.25 -2.16 5.08
N ALA A 25 -4.15 -2.31 6.03
CA ALA A 25 -3.90 -2.20 7.45
C ALA A 25 -4.53 -3.40 8.15
N LYS A 26 -3.82 -3.97 9.13
CA LYS A 26 -4.41 -4.94 10.06
C LYS A 26 -5.62 -4.30 10.74
N GLU A 27 -6.71 -5.04 10.89
CA GLU A 27 -7.93 -4.51 11.51
C GLU A 27 -7.69 -4.11 12.97
N SER A 28 -6.85 -4.87 13.68
CA SER A 28 -6.58 -4.77 15.10
C SER A 28 -5.57 -3.69 15.52
N ILE A 29 -5.07 -2.88 14.59
CA ILE A 29 -4.08 -1.84 14.92
C ILE A 29 -4.70 -0.75 15.79
N ASP A 30 -3.90 -0.18 16.70
CA ASP A 30 -4.26 1.10 17.31
C ASP A 30 -4.18 2.20 16.24
N ARG A 31 -5.12 3.14 16.28
CA ARG A 31 -5.22 4.25 15.32
C ARG A 31 -5.08 5.61 16.00
N LYS A 32 -4.67 5.62 17.27
CA LYS A 32 -4.48 6.83 18.05
C LYS A 32 -3.02 7.23 18.07
N GLY A 33 -2.79 8.55 18.01
CA GLY A 33 -1.46 9.12 18.09
C GLY A 33 -0.73 9.15 16.74
N ASP A 34 0.57 9.43 16.82
CA ASP A 34 1.48 9.40 15.67
C ASP A 34 1.99 7.96 15.51
N ILE A 35 1.70 7.35 14.36
CA ILE A 35 1.96 5.93 14.11
C ILE A 35 2.75 5.83 12.81
N GLY A 36 3.86 5.08 12.87
CA GLY A 36 4.64 4.74 11.69
C GLY A 36 3.83 3.87 10.73
N LEU A 37 3.85 4.23 9.44
CA LEU A 37 3.33 3.37 8.38
C LEU A 37 4.44 2.38 8.04
N ASP A 38 4.43 1.24 8.71
CA ASP A 38 5.35 0.13 8.45
C ASP A 38 4.72 -1.21 8.87
N PRO A 39 5.28 -2.35 8.42
CA PRO A 39 4.74 -3.67 8.74
C PRO A 39 4.76 -4.03 10.23
N GLU A 40 5.70 -3.50 11.04
CA GLU A 40 5.73 -3.74 12.50
C GLU A 40 4.50 -3.12 13.16
N ASN A 41 4.05 -1.97 12.66
CA ASN A 41 2.82 -1.29 13.08
C ASN A 41 1.55 -1.82 12.38
N GLY A 42 1.67 -2.86 11.54
CA GLY A 42 0.54 -3.51 10.87
C GLY A 42 0.04 -2.78 9.63
N TYR A 43 0.89 -2.01 8.96
CA TYR A 43 0.60 -1.35 7.69
C TYR A 43 1.45 -1.94 6.55
N TRP A 44 0.82 -2.24 5.43
CA TRP A 44 1.50 -2.58 4.17
C TRP A 44 1.03 -1.59 3.13
N THR A 45 1.83 -0.56 2.91
CA THR A 45 1.46 0.58 2.07
C THR A 45 2.60 1.02 1.17
N ILE A 46 2.25 1.71 0.10
CA ILE A 46 3.15 2.49 -0.75
C ILE A 46 2.68 3.94 -0.75
N TRP A 47 3.58 4.86 -1.09
CA TRP A 47 3.22 6.28 -1.18
C TRP A 47 3.77 6.96 -2.42
N LEU A 48 3.14 8.10 -2.73
CA LEU A 48 3.65 9.13 -3.63
C LEU A 48 3.87 10.42 -2.83
N ARG A 49 5.04 11.03 -2.98
CA ARG A 49 5.38 12.38 -2.48
C ARG A 49 6.10 13.18 -3.55
N ASN A 50 6.16 14.50 -3.38
CA ASN A 50 6.90 15.39 -4.29
C ASN A 50 6.54 15.22 -5.78
N MET A 51 5.30 14.76 -6.07
CA MET A 51 4.74 14.46 -7.39
C MET A 51 5.34 13.28 -8.17
N ASN A 52 6.54 12.79 -7.83
CA ASN A 52 7.23 11.72 -8.55
C ASN A 52 8.08 10.76 -7.69
N GLU A 53 8.11 10.93 -6.38
CA GLU A 53 8.85 10.03 -5.49
C GLU A 53 7.90 8.95 -4.98
N TYR A 54 8.28 7.69 -5.19
CA TYR A 54 7.52 6.53 -4.74
C TYR A 54 8.37 5.69 -3.80
N ALA A 55 7.77 5.20 -2.73
CA ALA A 55 8.41 4.20 -1.89
C ALA A 55 7.38 3.24 -1.29
N ALA A 56 7.85 2.03 -0.96
CA ALA A 56 7.17 1.17 -0.02
C ALA A 56 7.49 1.59 1.40
N ASN A 57 6.45 1.62 2.23
CA ASN A 57 6.55 1.92 3.64
C ASN A 57 7.12 0.71 4.40
N ASP A 58 8.26 0.94 5.04
CA ASP A 58 8.98 0.04 5.93
C ASP A 58 9.71 0.91 6.96
N ARG A 59 10.37 0.31 7.96
CA ARG A 59 11.11 1.03 8.99
C ARG A 59 12.10 2.06 8.41
N SER A 60 12.66 1.75 7.25
CA SER A 60 13.27 2.72 6.34
C SER A 60 12.55 2.62 4.99
N PRO A 61 11.97 3.71 4.47
CA PRO A 61 11.25 3.67 3.19
C PRO A 61 12.12 3.09 2.07
N VAL A 62 11.53 2.20 1.27
CA VAL A 62 12.21 1.51 0.16
C VAL A 62 11.82 2.17 -1.16
N PRO A 63 12.72 2.91 -1.83
CA PRO A 63 12.38 3.63 -3.06
C PRO A 63 11.94 2.69 -4.19
N LEU A 64 10.88 3.09 -4.91
CA LEU A 64 10.34 2.39 -6.06
C LEU A 64 10.68 3.16 -7.34
N ASN A 65 11.39 2.51 -8.26
CA ASN A 65 11.75 3.09 -9.56
C ASN A 65 10.71 2.71 -10.60
N LEU A 66 9.78 3.61 -10.88
CA LEU A 66 8.75 3.42 -11.90
C LEU A 66 9.17 4.09 -13.21
N LYS A 67 8.88 3.44 -14.34
CA LYS A 67 9.16 3.99 -15.68
C LYS A 67 8.20 5.15 -16.00
N GLU A 68 6.94 4.98 -15.62
CA GLU A 68 5.86 5.92 -15.87
C GLU A 68 5.06 6.12 -14.58
N LYS A 69 4.26 7.19 -14.55
CA LYS A 69 3.40 7.48 -13.40
C LYS A 69 2.14 6.61 -13.47
N PRO A 70 1.86 5.76 -12.47
CA PRO A 70 0.67 4.92 -12.49
C PRO A 70 -0.57 5.80 -12.43
N VAL A 71 -1.57 5.51 -13.26
CA VAL A 71 -2.91 6.11 -13.19
C VAL A 71 -3.80 5.28 -12.27
N LYS A 72 -3.54 3.98 -12.19
CA LYS A 72 -4.30 3.03 -11.39
C LYS A 72 -3.37 1.99 -10.79
N VAL A 73 -3.54 1.72 -9.51
CA VAL A 73 -2.76 0.70 -8.79
C VAL A 73 -3.68 -0.42 -8.34
N GLY A 74 -3.32 -1.65 -8.69
CA GLY A 74 -3.93 -2.87 -8.20
C GLY A 74 -3.26 -3.31 -6.90
N VAL A 75 -4.05 -3.60 -5.88
CA VAL A 75 -3.58 -4.12 -4.59
C VAL A 75 -4.09 -5.54 -4.42
N PHE A 76 -3.16 -6.48 -4.31
CA PHE A 76 -3.44 -7.89 -4.08
C PHE A 76 -2.97 -8.29 -2.68
N VAL A 77 -3.80 -9.04 -1.97
CA VAL A 77 -3.45 -9.58 -0.65
C VAL A 77 -3.65 -11.08 -0.66
N ASP A 78 -2.65 -11.79 -0.15
CA ASP A 78 -2.67 -13.21 0.13
C ASP A 78 -2.40 -13.44 1.61
N PHE A 79 -3.47 -13.67 2.39
CA PHE A 79 -3.33 -13.88 3.83
C PHE A 79 -2.62 -15.18 4.18
N GLU A 80 -2.75 -16.23 3.35
CA GLU A 80 -2.14 -17.53 3.61
C GLU A 80 -0.63 -17.46 3.39
N GLU A 81 -0.20 -16.77 2.33
CA GLU A 81 1.22 -16.55 2.02
C GLU A 81 1.82 -15.35 2.78
N GLY A 82 1.01 -14.59 3.53
CA GLY A 82 1.45 -13.39 4.24
C GLY A 82 1.96 -12.27 3.32
N LEU A 83 1.37 -12.14 2.13
CA LEU A 83 1.85 -11.28 1.06
C LEU A 83 0.88 -10.13 0.76
N VAL A 84 1.43 -8.95 0.51
CA VAL A 84 0.73 -7.83 -0.13
C VAL A 84 1.55 -7.42 -1.35
N SER A 85 0.90 -7.27 -2.50
CA SER A 85 1.52 -6.90 -3.77
C SER A 85 0.82 -5.72 -4.41
N PHE A 86 1.61 -4.87 -5.07
CA PHE A 86 1.16 -3.66 -5.76
C PHE A 86 1.54 -3.74 -7.23
N TYR A 87 0.61 -3.39 -8.11
CA TYR A 87 0.78 -3.45 -9.56
C TYR A 87 0.36 -2.13 -10.18
N ASP A 88 1.16 -1.62 -11.12
CA ASP A 88 0.65 -0.64 -12.08
C ASP A 88 -0.26 -1.38 -13.06
N VAL A 89 -1.55 -1.03 -13.09
CA VAL A 89 -2.56 -1.76 -13.85
C VAL A 89 -2.44 -1.52 -15.35
N GLU A 90 -1.87 -0.38 -15.75
CA GLU A 90 -1.81 0.07 -17.14
C GLU A 90 -0.40 -0.07 -17.75
N ALA A 91 0.53 -0.72 -17.04
CA ALA A 91 1.94 -0.90 -17.44
C ALA A 91 2.20 -1.94 -18.55
#